data_AF-A0A915EHQ5-F1
#
_entry.id   AF-A0A915EHQ5-F1
#
_cell.length_a   1.000
_cell.length_b   1.000
_cell.length_c   1.000
_cell.angle_alpha   90.00
_cell.angle_beta   90.00
_cell.angle_gamma   90.00
#
_symmetry.space_group_name_H-M   'P 1'
#
loop_
_entity.id
_entity.type
_entity.pdbx_description
1 polymer ?
#
loop_
_entity_poly.entity_id
_entity_poly.type
_entity_poly.pdbx_seq_one_letter_code
_entity_poly.pdbx_strand_id
1 'polypeptide(L)'
;MPYLSLNRTAVNDLISFALAGAGFHNFDAHIQFWSVQQVDQLAQWFKRWRGQRTLRQFLHYLFETNGYTCQDACFYGRRPIICCDHFAPAYFDPDEAGKLSLFMKQLKSPFVNIHGLQPQVVVYIGDEYEDIPTFPRFYLNDHTWYKFRIRKRRIKMLTPNPHCSSDFLKMGRGKCLVETWLKWVTAQ
;
A
#
# COMPACT_ATOMS: atom_id res chain seq x y z
N MET A 1 -13.28 15.82 4.10
CA MET A 1 -14.64 15.38 4.48
C MET A 1 -15.57 16.59 4.70
N PRO A 2 -15.92 17.38 3.68
CA PRO A 2 -16.52 18.71 3.92
C PRO A 2 -17.99 18.71 4.36
N TYR A 3 -18.68 17.55 4.38
CA TYR A 3 -20.14 17.47 4.51
C TYR A 3 -20.65 16.58 5.65
N LEU A 4 -19.75 16.04 6.48
CA LEU A 4 -20.10 15.17 7.60
C LEU A 4 -19.45 15.73 8.86
N SER A 5 -20.26 16.33 9.74
CA SER A 5 -19.82 16.69 11.09
C SER A 5 -19.84 15.43 11.94
N LEU A 6 -18.69 14.75 11.98
CA LEU A 6 -18.48 13.51 12.73
C LEU A 6 -17.45 13.77 13.83
N ASN A 7 -17.63 13.12 14.98
CA ASN A 7 -16.61 13.09 16.00
C ASN A 7 -15.43 12.19 15.53
N ARG A 8 -14.29 12.29 16.23
CA ARG A 8 -13.06 11.58 15.83
C ARG A 8 -13.24 10.07 15.74
N THR A 9 -14.00 9.46 16.65
CA THR A 9 -14.29 8.03 16.65
C THR A 9 -15.10 7.62 15.42
N ALA A 10 -16.16 8.35 15.08
CA ALA A 10 -16.98 8.08 13.91
C ALA A 10 -16.22 8.30 12.59
N VAL A 11 -15.32 9.29 12.53
CA VAL A 11 -14.40 9.44 11.40
C VAL A 11 -13.49 8.22 11.27
N ASN A 12 -12.97 7.73 12.38
CA ASN A 12 -12.10 6.56 12.40
C ASN A 12 -12.81 5.29 11.94
N ASP A 13 -14.01 5.04 12.47
CA ASP A 13 -14.83 3.89 12.06
C ASP A 13 -15.20 3.97 10.58
N LEU A 14 -15.52 5.16 10.07
CA LEU A 14 -15.83 5.37 8.66
C LEU A 14 -14.65 5.09 7.73
N ILE A 15 -13.44 5.48 8.14
CA ILE A 15 -12.22 5.20 7.36
C ILE A 15 -11.89 3.70 7.43
N SER A 16 -11.94 3.09 8.62
CA SER A 16 -11.77 1.64 8.79
C SER A 16 -12.77 0.85 7.94
N PHE A 17 -14.04 1.28 7.91
CA PHE A 17 -15.08 0.67 7.10
C PHE A 17 -14.76 0.74 5.61
N ALA A 18 -14.31 1.90 5.13
CA ALA A 18 -13.92 2.09 3.74
C ALA A 18 -12.72 1.22 3.34
N LEU A 19 -11.71 1.11 4.20
CA LEU A 19 -10.50 0.33 3.96
C LEU A 19 -10.78 -1.18 3.99
N ALA A 20 -11.49 -1.66 5.00
CA ALA A 20 -11.84 -3.07 5.10
C ALA A 20 -12.80 -3.51 3.99
N GLY A 21 -13.77 -2.67 3.64
CA GLY A 21 -14.67 -2.91 2.50
C GLY A 21 -13.95 -2.93 1.15
N ALA A 22 -12.76 -2.33 1.05
CA ALA A 22 -11.88 -2.41 -0.12
C ALA A 22 -10.95 -3.63 -0.11
N GLY A 23 -11.04 -4.50 0.91
CA GLY A 23 -10.25 -5.73 1.02
C GLY A 23 -8.91 -5.59 1.73
N PHE A 24 -8.66 -4.48 2.43
CA PHE A 24 -7.47 -4.36 3.27
C PHE A 24 -7.59 -5.28 4.51
N HIS A 25 -6.50 -5.96 4.84
CA HIS A 25 -6.44 -6.90 5.96
C HIS A 25 -6.16 -6.22 7.30
N ASN A 26 -6.25 -7.00 8.39
CA ASN A 26 -5.94 -6.60 9.77
C ASN A 26 -6.92 -5.58 10.39
N PHE A 27 -8.16 -5.57 9.93
CA PHE A 27 -9.24 -4.81 10.57
C PHE A 27 -10.20 -5.68 11.39
N ASP A 28 -10.04 -7.01 11.39
CA ASP A 28 -10.96 -7.96 12.04
C ASP A 28 -11.18 -7.63 13.52
N ALA A 29 -10.08 -7.30 14.22
CA ALA A 29 -10.11 -6.93 15.63
C ALA A 29 -10.95 -5.68 15.92
N HIS A 30 -11.09 -4.78 14.94
CA HIS A 30 -11.85 -3.54 15.06
C HIS A 30 -13.30 -3.71 14.59
N ILE A 31 -13.52 -4.47 13.51
CA ILE A 31 -14.82 -4.64 12.85
C ILE A 31 -15.72 -5.61 13.61
N GLN A 32 -15.16 -6.62 14.28
CA GLN A 32 -15.94 -7.65 15.00
C GLN A 32 -16.88 -7.08 16.08
N PHE A 33 -16.61 -5.86 16.56
CA PHE A 33 -17.40 -5.19 17.59
C PHE A 33 -18.51 -4.30 17.03
N TRP A 34 -18.60 -4.14 15.70
CA TRP A 34 -19.63 -3.33 15.10
C TRP A 34 -20.98 -4.06 15.09
N SER A 35 -22.01 -3.38 15.59
CA SER A 35 -23.38 -3.86 15.44
C SER A 35 -23.87 -3.71 14.00
N VAL A 36 -24.89 -4.48 13.62
CA VAL A 36 -25.54 -4.36 12.30
C VAL A 36 -26.00 -2.91 12.03
N GLN A 37 -26.55 -2.26 13.04
CA GLN A 37 -27.01 -0.86 12.95
C GLN A 37 -25.84 0.11 12.71
N GLN A 38 -24.69 -0.11 13.35
CA GLN A 38 -23.49 0.68 13.11
C GLN A 38 -22.97 0.47 11.70
N VAL A 39 -22.95 -0.77 11.21
CA VAL A 39 -22.55 -1.10 9.83
C VAL A 39 -23.45 -0.39 8.81
N ASP A 40 -24.77 -0.40 9.02
CA ASP A 40 -25.72 0.30 8.15
C ASP A 40 -25.49 1.82 8.14
N GLN A 41 -25.21 2.40 9.31
CA GLN A 41 -24.90 3.82 9.44
C GLN A 41 -23.59 4.19 8.73
N LEU A 42 -22.54 3.38 8.93
CA LEU A 42 -21.26 3.55 8.25
C LEU A 42 -21.40 3.42 6.74
N ALA A 43 -22.22 2.49 6.25
CA ALA A 43 -22.51 2.33 4.84
C ALA A 43 -23.20 3.58 4.24
N GLN A 44 -24.15 4.19 4.97
CA GLN A 44 -24.79 5.43 4.54
C GLN A 44 -23.80 6.61 4.51
N TRP A 45 -22.98 6.75 5.56
CA TRP A 45 -21.94 7.78 5.61
C TRP A 45 -20.90 7.60 4.52
N PHE A 46 -20.49 6.36 4.24
CA PHE A 46 -19.56 6.03 3.18
C PHE A 46 -20.13 6.40 1.80
N LYS A 47 -21.40 6.08 1.53
CA LYS A 47 -22.08 6.50 0.30
C LYS A 47 -22.06 8.02 0.13
N ARG A 48 -22.34 8.79 1.19
CA ARG A 48 -22.28 10.26 1.17
C ARG A 48 -20.86 10.79 0.98
N TRP A 49 -19.88 10.22 1.67
CA TRP A 49 -18.48 10.64 1.59
C TRP A 49 -17.87 10.33 0.22
N ARG A 50 -18.12 9.13 -0.32
CA ARG A 50 -17.74 8.74 -1.68
C ARG A 50 -18.36 9.68 -2.71
N GLY A 51 -19.63 10.02 -2.53
CA GLY A 51 -20.40 10.82 -3.48
C GLY A 51 -20.52 10.10 -4.82
N GLN A 52 -20.30 10.83 -5.91
CA GLN A 52 -20.37 10.29 -7.28
C GLN A 52 -19.08 9.57 -7.74
N ARG A 53 -18.04 9.51 -6.91
CA ARG A 53 -16.76 8.89 -7.29
C ARG A 53 -16.88 7.38 -7.41
N THR A 54 -16.24 6.77 -8.41
CA THR A 54 -16.03 5.31 -8.43
C THR A 54 -15.16 4.87 -7.24
N LEU A 55 -15.17 3.58 -6.90
CA LEU A 55 -14.32 3.07 -5.81
C LEU A 55 -12.84 3.41 -6.06
N ARG A 56 -12.36 3.25 -7.30
CA ARG A 56 -11.01 3.62 -7.72
C ARG A 56 -10.70 5.10 -7.48
N GLN A 57 -11.58 6.00 -7.94
CA GLN A 57 -11.42 7.44 -7.75
C GLN A 57 -11.43 7.83 -6.27
N PHE A 58 -12.26 7.16 -5.47
CA PHE A 58 -12.33 7.38 -4.05
C PHE A 58 -11.06 6.93 -3.33
N LEU A 59 -10.55 5.73 -3.62
CA LEU A 59 -9.30 5.23 -3.03
C LEU A 59 -8.11 6.09 -3.44
N HIS A 60 -8.05 6.53 -4.69
CA HIS A 60 -7.05 7.50 -5.13
C HIS A 60 -7.15 8.81 -4.32
N TYR A 61 -8.35 9.37 -4.13
CA TYR A 61 -8.52 10.54 -3.28
C TYR A 61 -8.09 10.26 -1.82
N LEU A 62 -8.42 9.10 -1.28
CA LEU A 62 -8.09 8.75 0.11
C LEU A 62 -6.57 8.64 0.32
N PHE A 63 -5.86 7.93 -0.56
CA PHE A 63 -4.44 7.65 -0.40
C PHE A 63 -3.53 8.72 -1.02
N GLU A 64 -3.81 9.16 -2.25
CA GLU A 64 -2.91 10.09 -2.95
C GLU A 64 -3.11 11.54 -2.51
N THR A 65 -4.35 11.91 -2.17
CA THR A 65 -4.66 13.30 -1.79
C THR A 65 -4.59 13.52 -0.28
N ASN A 66 -4.86 12.49 0.53
CA ASN A 66 -4.94 12.63 2.00
C ASN A 66 -4.09 11.60 2.76
N GLY A 67 -3.33 10.76 2.06
CA GLY A 67 -2.45 9.76 2.67
C GLY A 67 -1.07 10.33 3.00
N TYR A 68 -0.14 9.42 3.27
CA TYR A 68 1.24 9.77 3.59
C TYR A 68 1.97 10.33 2.38
N THR A 69 2.79 11.35 2.60
CA THR A 69 3.62 11.96 1.57
C THR A 69 5.07 11.49 1.71
N CYS A 70 5.86 11.65 0.65
CA CYS A 70 7.31 11.44 0.66
C CYS A 70 8.03 12.28 1.74
N GLN A 71 7.44 13.41 2.18
CA GLN A 71 7.99 14.26 3.24
C GLN A 71 7.89 13.64 4.64
N ASP A 72 6.99 12.65 4.79
CA ASP A 72 6.78 11.94 6.06
C ASP A 72 7.82 10.83 6.28
N ALA A 73 8.61 10.45 5.26
CA ALA A 73 9.24 9.14 5.23
C ALA A 73 10.76 9.04 4.95
N CYS A 74 11.57 10.10 4.84
CA CYS A 74 12.98 9.86 4.44
C CYS A 74 14.09 10.86 4.85
N PHE A 75 15.29 10.28 5.03
CA PHE A 75 16.65 10.86 4.93
C PHE A 75 17.57 9.79 4.27
N TYR A 76 18.61 10.20 3.53
CA TYR A 76 19.57 9.30 2.84
C TYR A 76 21.02 9.53 3.28
N GLY A 77 21.63 8.52 3.91
CA GLY A 77 23.07 8.52 4.21
C GLY A 77 23.55 9.79 4.94
N ARG A 78 24.70 10.35 4.51
CA ARG A 78 25.31 11.57 5.05
C ARG A 78 25.03 12.84 4.23
N ARG A 79 24.25 12.76 3.14
CA ARG A 79 23.97 13.90 2.26
C ARG A 79 22.47 14.22 2.27
N PRO A 80 22.05 15.48 2.44
CA PRO A 80 20.64 15.83 2.31
C PRO A 80 20.21 15.62 0.85
N ILE A 81 19.17 14.82 0.64
CA ILE A 81 18.51 14.64 -0.66
C ILE A 81 17.04 15.09 -0.54
N ILE A 82 16.44 15.51 -1.66
CA ILE A 82 15.01 15.79 -1.73
C ILE A 82 14.31 14.44 -1.91
N CYS A 83 13.70 13.93 -0.84
CA CYS A 83 13.13 12.57 -0.83
C CYS A 83 12.10 12.31 -1.93
N CYS A 84 11.29 13.31 -2.27
CA CYS A 84 10.25 13.17 -3.29
C CYS A 84 10.80 12.96 -4.70
N ASP A 85 12.04 13.38 -4.97
CA ASP A 85 12.68 13.22 -6.28
C ASP A 85 13.24 11.80 -6.47
N HIS A 86 13.43 11.06 -5.36
CA HIS A 86 14.05 9.73 -5.35
C HIS A 86 13.10 8.60 -4.96
N PHE A 87 11.89 8.93 -4.48
CA PHE A 87 10.77 7.98 -4.29
C PHE A 87 9.95 7.74 -5.57
N ALA A 88 10.50 8.11 -6.74
CA ALA A 88 10.13 7.57 -8.04
C ALA A 88 10.99 6.31 -8.32
N PRO A 89 10.59 5.39 -9.21
CA PRO A 89 11.43 4.24 -9.57
C PRO A 89 12.81 4.72 -10.07
N ALA A 90 13.82 4.55 -9.22
CA ALA A 90 15.18 5.00 -9.48
C ALA A 90 16.15 3.81 -9.47
N TYR A 91 16.93 3.68 -10.54
CA TYR A 91 17.99 2.69 -10.67
C TYR A 91 19.23 3.17 -9.90
N PHE A 92 19.78 2.33 -9.01
CA PHE A 92 21.02 2.64 -8.26
C PHE A 92 22.15 1.66 -8.61
N ASP A 93 23.35 2.23 -8.75
CA ASP A 93 24.63 1.62 -9.17
C ASP A 93 25.33 0.89 -7.98
N PRO A 94 26.14 -0.19 -8.20
CA PRO A 94 26.33 -1.24 -7.19
C PRO A 94 27.57 -1.16 -6.27
N ASP A 95 28.41 -0.13 -6.29
CA ASP A 95 29.64 -0.11 -5.46
C ASP A 95 29.53 0.83 -4.26
N GLU A 96 29.47 0.28 -3.03
CA GLU A 96 29.42 0.85 -1.64
C GLU A 96 28.55 2.11 -1.39
N ALA A 97 28.45 3.04 -2.34
CA ALA A 97 27.36 3.98 -2.61
C ALA A 97 26.01 3.31 -2.92
N GLY A 98 25.99 2.00 -3.23
CA GLY A 98 24.78 1.22 -3.51
C GLY A 98 23.90 0.90 -2.29
N LYS A 99 24.19 1.46 -1.12
CA LYS A 99 23.42 1.25 0.12
C LYS A 99 22.31 2.29 0.23
N LEU A 100 21.06 1.88 0.02
CA LEU A 100 19.90 2.67 0.39
C LEU A 100 19.65 2.52 1.90
N SER A 101 19.82 3.61 2.65
CA SER A 101 19.42 3.71 4.05
C SER A 101 18.23 4.63 4.14
N LEU A 102 17.13 4.14 4.71
CA LEU A 102 15.91 4.90 4.90
C LEU A 102 15.64 5.06 6.39
N PHE A 103 15.41 6.30 6.82
CA PHE A 103 14.91 6.62 8.15
C PHE A 103 13.47 7.10 7.99
N MET A 104 12.52 6.27 8.40
CA MET A 104 11.11 6.62 8.40
C MET A 104 10.76 7.27 9.75
N LYS A 105 10.02 8.38 9.71
CA LYS A 105 9.42 8.90 10.94
C LYS A 105 8.33 7.93 11.40
N GLN A 106 8.06 7.93 12.70
CA GLN A 106 6.92 7.19 13.23
C GLN A 106 5.63 7.72 12.58
N LEU A 107 4.99 6.88 11.78
CA LEU A 107 3.79 7.27 11.04
C LEU A 107 2.60 7.36 12.00
N LYS A 108 1.78 8.39 11.83
CA LYS A 108 0.55 8.54 12.62
C LYS A 108 -0.56 7.71 11.99
N SER A 109 -1.13 6.79 12.74
CA SER A 109 -2.25 5.97 12.29
C SER A 109 -3.42 6.10 13.25
N PRO A 110 -4.51 6.79 12.87
CA PRO A 110 -5.65 6.99 13.75
C PRO A 110 -6.42 5.69 14.05
N PHE A 111 -6.16 4.60 13.32
CA PHE A 111 -7.02 3.41 13.27
C PHE A 111 -6.36 2.13 13.78
N VAL A 112 -5.02 2.11 13.96
CA VAL A 112 -4.30 0.86 14.24
C VAL A 112 -4.00 0.66 15.73
N ASN A 113 -3.83 1.74 16.51
CA ASN A 113 -3.67 1.61 17.97
C ASN A 113 -4.25 2.82 18.74
N ILE A 114 -4.43 2.63 20.06
CA ILE A 114 -4.93 3.67 20.98
C ILE A 114 -4.07 4.93 21.03
N HIS A 115 -2.79 4.81 20.68
CA HIS A 115 -1.83 5.92 20.70
C HIS A 115 -1.85 6.73 19.40
N GLY A 116 -2.58 6.28 18.38
CA GLY A 116 -2.65 6.95 17.08
C GLY A 116 -1.37 6.79 16.24
N LEU A 117 -0.61 5.71 16.46
CA LEU A 117 0.70 5.47 15.84
C LEU A 117 0.64 4.17 15.00
N GLN A 118 1.35 4.16 13.88
CA GLN A 118 1.51 2.97 13.05
C GLN A 118 2.59 2.08 13.65
N PRO A 119 2.27 0.90 14.20
CA PRO A 119 3.25 0.03 14.84
C PRO A 119 4.15 -0.71 13.85
N GLN A 120 3.68 -0.85 12.59
CA GLN A 120 4.32 -1.70 11.60
C GLN A 120 4.07 -1.19 10.18
N VAL A 121 5.09 -1.29 9.33
CA VAL A 121 5.02 -1.02 7.89
C VAL A 121 5.26 -2.31 7.13
N VAL A 122 4.53 -2.50 6.02
CA VAL A 122 4.76 -3.63 5.11
C VAL A 122 5.58 -3.15 3.93
N VAL A 123 6.71 -3.78 3.69
CA VAL A 123 7.61 -3.49 2.57
C VAL A 123 7.53 -4.61 1.55
N TYR A 124 7.39 -4.21 0.30
CA TYR A 124 7.41 -5.08 -0.87
C TYR A 124 8.64 -4.75 -1.71
N ILE A 125 9.32 -5.79 -2.21
CA ILE A 125 10.47 -5.63 -3.09
C ILE A 125 10.06 -6.12 -4.48
N GLY A 126 9.83 -5.17 -5.39
CA GLY A 126 9.44 -5.42 -6.78
C GLY A 126 10.60 -5.37 -7.77
N ASP A 127 10.28 -5.57 -9.04
CA ASP A 127 11.17 -5.28 -10.16
C ASP A 127 10.85 -3.90 -10.77
N GLU A 128 11.29 -3.65 -11.99
CA GLU A 128 11.20 -2.33 -12.64
C GLU A 128 9.81 -1.99 -13.20
N TYR A 129 8.86 -2.91 -13.09
CA TYR A 129 7.50 -2.69 -13.54
C TYR A 129 6.67 -2.00 -12.46
N GLU A 130 5.70 -1.18 -12.87
CA GLU A 130 4.78 -0.48 -11.96
C GLU A 130 3.70 -1.43 -11.42
N ASP A 131 4.12 -2.51 -10.76
CA ASP A 131 3.25 -3.42 -10.03
C ASP A 131 3.74 -3.63 -8.60
N ILE A 132 2.79 -3.67 -7.65
CA ILE A 132 3.10 -4.03 -6.27
C ILE A 132 3.00 -5.55 -6.19
N PRO A 133 4.12 -6.28 -5.98
CA PRO A 133 4.07 -7.72 -5.85
C PRO A 133 3.34 -8.07 -4.55
N THR A 134 2.59 -9.17 -4.55
CA THR A 134 1.94 -9.67 -3.33
C THR A 134 2.93 -10.38 -2.39
N PHE A 135 4.11 -10.77 -2.91
CA PHE A 135 5.17 -11.48 -2.19
C PHE A 135 6.56 -11.21 -2.84
N PRO A 136 7.66 -11.19 -2.07
CA PRO A 136 7.73 -11.28 -0.61
C PRO A 136 7.30 -9.99 0.08
N ARG A 137 6.59 -10.15 1.21
CA ARG A 137 6.19 -9.07 2.11
C ARG A 137 7.04 -9.11 3.37
N PHE A 138 7.63 -7.98 3.73
CA PHE A 138 8.46 -7.83 4.92
C PHE A 138 7.78 -6.88 5.89
N TYR A 139 7.61 -7.33 7.12
CA TYR A 139 7.00 -6.52 8.18
C TYR A 139 8.09 -5.82 8.98
N LEU A 140 8.09 -4.48 8.93
CA LEU A 140 9.01 -3.64 9.66
C LEU A 140 8.30 -3.04 10.87
N ASN A 141 8.77 -3.39 12.07
CA ASN A 141 8.26 -2.85 13.32
C ASN A 141 8.91 -1.49 13.61
N ASP A 142 8.18 -0.69 14.37
CA ASP A 142 8.69 0.56 14.92
C ASP A 142 9.93 0.35 15.82
N HIS A 143 10.75 1.41 15.94
CA HIS A 143 12.00 1.43 16.72
C HIS A 143 13.01 0.31 16.42
N THR A 144 12.89 -0.35 15.26
CA THR A 144 13.74 -1.49 14.89
C THR A 144 14.56 -1.18 13.64
N TRP A 145 15.85 -1.54 13.67
CA TRP A 145 16.74 -1.41 12.52
C TRP A 145 16.68 -2.66 11.64
N TYR A 146 16.39 -2.48 10.35
CA TYR A 146 16.33 -3.56 9.36
C TYR A 146 17.43 -3.41 8.31
N LYS A 147 18.10 -4.53 8.00
CA LYS A 147 19.12 -4.59 6.94
C LYS A 147 18.75 -5.63 5.91
N PHE A 148 18.38 -5.16 4.72
CA PHE A 148 18.12 -6.01 3.57
C PHE A 148 19.38 -6.18 2.72
N ARG A 149 19.72 -7.43 2.38
CA ARG A 149 20.76 -7.73 1.38
C ARG A 149 20.10 -8.31 0.14
N ILE A 150 19.99 -7.51 -0.89
CA ILE A 150 19.29 -7.86 -2.13
C ILE A 150 20.32 -8.39 -3.14
N ARG A 151 19.94 -9.45 -3.88
CA ARG A 151 20.71 -9.98 -5.02
C ARG A 151 19.81 -9.95 -6.26
N LYS A 152 20.25 -9.27 -7.32
CA LYS A 152 19.52 -9.24 -8.60
C LYS A 152 19.74 -10.55 -9.34
N ARG A 153 18.65 -11.24 -9.70
CA ARG A 153 18.68 -12.42 -10.57
C ARG A 153 18.06 -12.05 -11.92
N ARG A 154 18.80 -12.28 -13.02
CA ARG A 154 18.25 -12.16 -14.38
C ARG A 154 17.85 -13.54 -14.88
N ILE A 155 16.60 -13.69 -15.27
CA ILE A 155 16.08 -14.91 -15.91
C ILE A 155 15.69 -14.53 -17.33
N LYS A 156 16.21 -15.25 -18.32
CA LYS A 156 15.82 -15.10 -19.72
C LYS A 156 15.14 -16.40 -20.15
N MET A 157 13.92 -16.27 -20.67
CA MET A 157 13.19 -17.42 -21.19
C MET A 157 13.66 -17.75 -22.61
N LEU A 158 13.64 -19.03 -22.94
CA LEU A 158 13.82 -19.52 -24.31
C LEU A 158 12.47 -19.43 -25.04
N THR A 159 12.45 -18.88 -26.25
CA THR A 159 11.26 -18.77 -27.10
C THR A 159 11.00 -20.07 -27.87
N PRO A 160 9.73 -20.51 -28.07
CA PRO A 160 8.46 -20.00 -27.54
C PRO A 160 7.91 -20.82 -26.36
N ASN A 161 7.48 -20.17 -25.28
CA ASN A 161 6.79 -20.82 -24.16
C ASN A 161 5.32 -20.36 -24.11
N PRO A 162 4.32 -21.25 -24.30
CA PRO A 162 2.91 -20.87 -24.30
C PRO A 162 2.39 -20.41 -22.93
N HIS A 163 3.11 -20.70 -21.85
CA HIS A 163 2.75 -20.36 -20.47
C HIS A 163 3.34 -19.04 -20.00
N CYS A 164 4.12 -18.35 -20.83
CA CYS A 164 4.76 -17.09 -20.44
C CYS A 164 4.55 -16.03 -21.53
N SER A 165 4.12 -14.84 -21.13
CA SER A 165 3.93 -13.73 -22.06
C SER A 165 5.21 -12.91 -22.20
N SER A 166 5.54 -12.53 -23.44
CA SER A 166 6.56 -11.53 -23.77
C SER A 166 5.96 -10.14 -24.05
N ASP A 167 4.65 -9.97 -23.83
CA ASP A 167 3.95 -8.69 -24.02
C ASP A 167 4.33 -7.74 -22.89
N PHE A 168 4.97 -6.61 -23.25
CA PHE A 168 5.43 -5.59 -22.30
C PHE A 168 4.30 -5.06 -21.42
N LEU A 169 3.09 -4.95 -21.96
CA LEU A 169 1.93 -4.47 -21.20
C LEU A 169 1.42 -5.51 -20.18
N LYS A 170 1.87 -6.76 -20.25
CA LYS A 170 1.56 -7.85 -19.32
C LYS A 170 2.78 -8.25 -18.47
N MET A 171 3.86 -7.49 -18.55
CA MET A 171 5.03 -7.69 -17.69
C MET A 171 4.74 -7.21 -16.26
N GLY A 172 5.44 -7.79 -15.29
CA GLY A 172 5.16 -7.65 -13.87
C GLY A 172 4.62 -8.94 -13.27
N ARG A 173 5.35 -9.49 -12.29
CA ARG A 173 4.99 -10.77 -11.66
C ARG A 173 3.72 -10.66 -10.82
N GLY A 174 3.53 -9.52 -10.16
CA GLY A 174 2.31 -9.20 -9.42
C GLY A 174 1.11 -9.06 -10.35
N LYS A 175 1.28 -8.35 -11.48
CA LYS A 175 0.20 -8.20 -12.48
C LYS A 175 -0.25 -9.54 -13.05
N CYS A 176 0.69 -10.39 -13.46
CA CYS A 176 0.40 -11.74 -13.98
C CYS A 176 -0.36 -12.60 -12.96
N LEU A 177 0.04 -12.55 -11.68
CA LEU A 177 -0.65 -13.25 -10.61
C LEU A 177 -2.10 -12.75 -10.46
N VAL A 178 -2.30 -11.43 -10.39
CA VAL A 178 -3.63 -10.82 -10.22
C VAL A 178 -4.54 -11.11 -11.40
N GLU A 179 -4.05 -11.00 -12.63
CA GLU A 179 -4.83 -11.33 -13.83
C GLU A 179 -5.23 -12.81 -13.87
N THR A 180 -4.32 -13.70 -13.49
CA THR A 180 -4.61 -15.14 -13.43
C THR A 180 -5.66 -15.45 -12.35
N TRP A 181 -5.53 -14.83 -11.18
CA TRP A 181 -6.50 -14.95 -10.11
C TRP A 181 -7.88 -14.42 -10.53
N LEU A 182 -7.95 -13.23 -11.14
CA LEU A 182 -9.20 -12.66 -11.63
C LEU A 182 -9.88 -13.59 -12.64
N LYS A 183 -9.13 -14.11 -13.62
CA LYS A 183 -9.68 -15.08 -14.59
C LYS A 183 -10.27 -16.30 -13.91
N TRP A 184 -9.59 -16.82 -12.89
CA TRP A 184 -10.07 -17.98 -12.13
C TRP A 184 -11.37 -17.67 -11.36
N VAL A 185 -11.43 -16.53 -10.68
CA VAL A 185 -12.62 -16.12 -9.91
C VAL A 185 -13.80 -15.77 -10.82
N THR A 186 -13.59 -15.17 -11.99
CA THR A 186 -14.67 -14.77 -12.92
C THR A 186 -15.14 -15.88 -13.86
N ALA A 187 -14.42 -17.00 -13.92
CA ALA A 187 -14.80 -18.17 -14.71
C ALA A 187 -15.71 -19.15 -13.93
N GLN A 188 -16.01 -18.84 -12.67
CA GLN A 188 -17.02 -19.49 -11.83
C GLN A 188 -18.34 -18.73 -11.90
#